data_AF-X6NV52-F1
#
_entry.id   AF-X6NV52-F1
#
_cell.length_a   1.000
_cell.length_b   1.000
_cell.length_c   1.000
_cell.angle_alpha   90.00
_cell.angle_beta   90.00
_cell.angle_gamma   90.00
#
_symmetry.space_group_name_H-M   'P 1'
#
loop_
_entity.id
_entity.type
_entity.pdbx_description
1 polymer ?
#
loop_
_entity_poly.entity_id
_entity_poly.type
_entity_poly.pdbx_seq_one_letter_code
_entity_poly.pdbx_strand_id
1 'polypeptide(L)'
;ETLSRLWNELVEGSNEMFESWTNSVMDQFKNLNDKNKKLLELDVSGKGELKVNYSIDFISLIQQVRLLKEFGHKVSKHIEQLYTYGNNFYLYANQLKQIANFYNTMSTQIIDSQKGMLLSEAREFEQLVKTQNDVLWDKPESCTLFINKLIKASEKVSLKTTNFFFFHF
;
A
#
# COMPACT_ATOMS: atom_id res chain seq x y z
N GLU A 1 -7.11 37.46 32.33
CA GLU A 1 -7.15 36.25 33.17
C GLU A 1 -7.86 35.07 32.50
N THR A 2 -9.11 35.21 32.07
CA THR A 2 -9.89 34.11 31.47
C THR A 2 -9.33 33.59 30.14
N LEU A 3 -8.91 34.47 29.21
CA LEU A 3 -8.32 34.07 27.93
C LEU A 3 -6.97 33.33 28.10
N SER A 4 -6.13 33.80 29.02
CA SER A 4 -4.86 33.15 29.34
C SER A 4 -5.07 31.76 29.94
N ARG A 5 -6.09 31.60 30.79
CA ARG A 5 -6.47 30.30 31.35
C ARG A 5 -6.95 29.33 30.27
N LEU A 6 -7.86 29.76 29.40
CA LEU A 6 -8.37 28.95 28.29
C LEU A 6 -7.26 28.56 27.31
N TRP A 7 -6.32 29.47 27.05
CA TRP A 7 -5.17 29.17 26.20
C TRP A 7 -4.27 28.09 26.82
N ASN A 8 -3.99 28.19 28.12
CA ASN A 8 -3.20 27.18 28.83
C ASN A 8 -3.91 25.82 28.85
N GLU A 9 -5.21 25.79 29.15
CA GLU A 9 -6.02 24.55 29.11
C GLU A 9 -5.99 23.90 27.72
N LEU A 10 -6.06 24.70 26.65
CA LEU A 10 -5.99 24.21 25.27
C LEU A 10 -4.60 23.65 24.93
N VAL A 11 -3.53 24.32 25.37
CA VAL A 11 -2.15 23.86 25.18
C VAL A 11 -1.88 22.57 25.95
N GLU A 12 -2.33 22.47 27.20
CA GLU A 12 -2.21 21.27 28.04
C GLU A 12 -2.94 20.09 27.40
N GLY A 13 -4.22 20.28 27.01
CA GLY A 13 -4.98 19.24 26.32
C GLY A 13 -4.34 18.81 25.00
N SER A 14 -3.79 19.75 24.21
CA SER A 14 -3.06 19.42 22.98
C SER A 14 -1.81 18.58 23.24
N ASN A 15 -1.06 18.86 24.32
CA ASN A 15 0.14 18.10 24.68
C ASN A 15 -0.23 16.70 25.13
N GLU A 16 -1.26 16.55 25.97
CA GLU A 16 -1.75 15.24 26.42
C GLU A 16 -2.21 14.37 25.25
N MET A 17 -2.94 14.95 24.29
CA MET A 17 -3.36 14.25 23.08
C MET A 17 -2.16 13.78 22.25
N PHE A 18 -1.12 14.61 22.13
CA PHE A 18 0.10 14.27 21.39
C PHE A 18 0.92 13.18 22.08
N GLU A 19 1.03 13.22 23.41
CA GLU A 19 1.71 12.19 24.20
C GLU A 19 0.96 10.85 24.15
N SER A 20 -0.36 10.87 24.29
CA SER A 20 -1.22 9.69 24.17
C SER A 20 -1.08 9.05 22.78
N TRP A 21 -1.13 9.85 21.73
CA TRP A 21 -0.88 9.39 20.36
C TRP A 21 0.51 8.77 20.20
N THR A 22 1.55 9.45 20.72
CA THR A 22 2.94 8.95 20.67
C THR A 22 3.05 7.57 21.31
N ASN A 23 2.48 7.39 22.51
CA ASN A 23 2.51 6.11 23.22
C ASN A 23 1.75 5.01 22.47
N SER A 24 0.59 5.34 21.89
CA SER A 24 -0.20 4.42 21.07
C SER A 24 0.58 3.91 19.85
N VAL A 25 1.23 4.84 19.10
CA VAL A 25 2.08 4.49 17.96
C VAL A 25 3.25 3.60 18.39
N MET A 26 3.92 3.95 19.50
CA MET A 26 5.05 3.17 20.02
C MET A 26 4.64 1.74 20.38
N ASP A 27 3.45 1.56 20.97
CA ASP A 27 2.94 0.23 21.33
C ASP A 27 2.56 -0.60 20.09
N GLN A 28 1.80 0.02 19.17
CA GLN A 28 1.34 -0.62 17.93
C GLN A 28 2.50 -1.17 17.09
N PHE A 29 3.61 -0.43 17.02
CA PHE A 29 4.73 -0.73 16.14
C PHE A 29 5.93 -1.38 16.84
N LYS A 30 5.81 -1.72 18.13
CA LYS A 30 6.86 -2.33 18.94
C LYS A 30 7.43 -3.64 18.36
N ASN A 31 6.58 -4.44 17.69
CA ASN A 31 6.93 -5.77 17.16
C ASN A 31 6.85 -5.87 15.63
N LEU A 32 7.05 -4.77 14.91
CA LEU A 32 7.01 -4.77 13.44
C LEU A 32 7.98 -5.80 12.83
N ASN A 33 7.43 -6.87 12.27
CA ASN A 33 8.17 -7.88 11.52
C ASN A 33 7.71 -7.97 10.04
N ASP A 34 7.17 -6.87 9.50
CA ASP A 34 6.69 -6.81 8.11
C ASP A 34 7.83 -6.91 7.08
N LYS A 35 9.09 -6.77 7.50
CA LYS A 35 10.29 -6.88 6.65
C LYS A 35 10.37 -8.17 5.86
N ASN A 36 9.84 -9.26 6.41
CA ASN A 36 9.94 -10.60 5.85
C ASN A 36 8.67 -11.06 5.12
N LYS A 37 7.66 -10.18 4.99
CA LYS A 37 6.44 -10.52 4.24
C LYS A 37 6.64 -10.29 2.75
N LYS A 38 6.07 -11.18 1.94
CA LYS A 38 5.93 -11.00 0.49
C LYS A 38 5.18 -9.70 0.20
N LEU A 39 5.43 -9.03 -0.91
CA LEU A 39 4.75 -7.78 -1.27
C LEU A 39 3.27 -7.97 -1.60
N LEU A 40 2.98 -9.05 -2.33
CA LEU A 40 1.64 -9.43 -2.79
C LEU A 40 1.34 -10.88 -2.40
N GLU A 41 0.08 -11.24 -2.24
CA GLU A 41 -0.34 -12.63 -2.10
C GLU A 41 -1.61 -12.87 -2.91
N LEU A 42 -1.65 -13.99 -3.63
CA LEU A 42 -2.89 -14.47 -4.23
C LEU A 42 -3.61 -15.31 -3.18
N ASP A 43 -4.86 -14.95 -2.89
CA ASP A 43 -5.72 -15.72 -2.00
C ASP A 43 -6.22 -16.98 -2.73
N VAL A 44 -5.42 -18.04 -2.63
CA VAL A 44 -5.71 -19.35 -3.24
C VAL A 44 -6.89 -20.06 -2.55
N SER A 45 -7.27 -19.64 -1.34
CA SER A 45 -8.36 -20.25 -0.57
C SER A 45 -9.74 -19.70 -0.92
N GLY A 46 -9.79 -18.49 -1.50
CA GLY A 46 -11.01 -17.79 -1.89
C GLY A 46 -11.20 -17.65 -3.39
N LYS A 47 -11.62 -16.45 -3.84
CA LYS A 47 -11.89 -16.13 -5.26
C LYS A 47 -10.61 -15.91 -6.10
N GLY A 48 -9.42 -16.18 -5.56
CA GLY A 48 -8.15 -15.87 -6.23
C GLY A 48 -7.78 -14.39 -6.17
N GLU A 49 -8.28 -13.64 -5.19
CA GLU A 49 -8.03 -12.20 -5.08
C GLU A 49 -6.56 -11.89 -4.78
N LEU A 50 -6.06 -10.82 -5.40
CA LEU A 50 -4.73 -10.29 -5.15
C LEU A 50 -4.77 -9.36 -3.93
N LYS A 51 -3.96 -9.65 -2.91
CA LYS A 51 -3.85 -8.90 -1.66
C LYS A 51 -2.46 -8.28 -1.54
N VAL A 52 -2.40 -7.02 -1.12
CA VAL A 52 -1.14 -6.33 -0.84
C VAL A 52 -0.81 -6.49 0.63
N ASN A 53 0.36 -7.03 0.91
CA ASN A 53 0.87 -7.23 2.27
C ASN A 53 1.61 -5.97 2.73
N TYR A 54 0.85 -4.89 2.91
CA TYR A 54 1.34 -3.68 3.54
C TYR A 54 0.36 -3.26 4.63
N SER A 55 0.86 -3.08 5.85
CA SER A 55 0.00 -2.71 6.97
C SER A 55 -0.72 -1.38 6.69
N ILE A 56 -2.05 -1.42 6.76
CA ILE A 56 -2.91 -0.23 6.63
C ILE A 56 -2.56 0.78 7.72
N ASP A 57 -2.20 0.29 8.90
CA ASP A 57 -1.77 1.11 10.02
C ASP A 57 -0.49 1.89 9.68
N PHE A 58 0.42 1.28 8.92
CA PHE A 58 1.64 1.94 8.47
C PHE A 58 1.33 3.09 7.50
N ILE A 59 0.36 2.91 6.61
CA ILE A 59 -0.12 4.00 5.74
C ILE A 59 -0.67 5.15 6.58
N SER A 60 -1.52 4.82 7.56
CA SER A 60 -2.12 5.78 8.45
C SER A 60 -1.05 6.56 9.24
N LEU A 61 -0.05 5.86 9.78
CA LEU A 61 1.08 6.48 10.48
C LEU A 61 1.84 7.48 9.59
N ILE A 62 2.14 7.12 8.35
CA ILE A 62 2.88 8.00 7.43
C ILE A 62 2.09 9.28 7.15
N GLN A 63 0.78 9.15 6.94
CA GLN A 63 -0.11 10.29 6.72
C GLN A 63 -0.19 11.18 7.96
N GLN A 64 -0.37 10.60 9.14
CA GLN A 64 -0.41 11.31 10.41
C GLN A 64 0.89 12.08 10.68
N VAL A 65 2.06 11.44 10.51
CA VAL A 65 3.36 12.09 10.71
C VAL A 65 3.59 13.21 9.69
N ARG A 66 3.15 13.04 8.42
CA ARG A 66 3.23 14.12 7.43
C ARG A 66 2.40 15.33 7.87
N LEU A 67 1.15 15.12 8.30
CA LEU A 67 0.29 16.20 8.78
C LEU A 67 0.89 16.90 10.00
N LEU A 68 1.38 16.15 10.98
CA LEU A 68 2.02 16.71 12.17
C LEU A 68 3.21 17.60 11.82
N LYS A 69 4.04 17.19 10.85
CA LYS A 69 5.15 18.00 10.33
C LYS A 69 4.68 19.27 9.64
N GLU A 70 3.62 19.19 8.83
CA GLU A 70 3.03 20.35 8.14
C GLU A 70 2.48 21.38 9.14
N PHE A 71 1.94 20.92 10.28
CA PHE A 71 1.51 21.77 11.39
C PHE A 71 2.67 22.27 12.29
N GLY A 72 3.92 21.89 12.00
CA GLY A 72 5.10 22.34 12.75
C GLY A 72 5.39 21.57 14.03
N HIS A 73 4.71 20.44 14.28
CA HIS A 73 5.00 19.58 15.43
C HIS A 73 6.30 18.79 15.20
N LYS A 74 7.08 18.66 16.28
CA LYS A 74 8.29 17.82 16.30
C LYS A 74 7.91 16.44 16.81
N VAL A 75 8.00 15.43 15.94
CA VAL A 75 7.82 14.02 16.30
C VAL A 75 9.10 13.44 16.92
N SER A 76 8.94 12.38 17.72
CA SER A 76 10.08 11.72 18.37
C SER A 76 11.02 11.07 17.33
N LYS A 77 12.30 10.92 17.67
CA LYS A 77 13.30 10.30 16.78
C LYS A 77 12.92 8.89 16.35
N HIS A 78 12.25 8.13 17.23
CA HIS A 78 11.80 6.78 16.91
C HIS A 78 10.68 6.80 15.85
N ILE A 79 9.69 7.68 16.01
CA ILE A 79 8.61 7.86 15.04
C ILE A 79 9.16 8.37 13.70
N GLU A 80 10.19 9.24 13.72
CA GLU A 80 10.88 9.66 12.50
C GLU A 80 11.55 8.52 11.74
N GLN A 81 12.15 7.58 12.47
CA GLN A 81 12.77 6.39 11.87
C GLN A 81 11.70 5.48 11.26
N LEU A 82 10.58 5.27 11.95
CA LEU A 82 9.42 4.52 11.43
C LEU A 82 8.84 5.19 10.18
N TYR A 83 8.67 6.51 10.22
CA TYR A 83 8.19 7.31 9.09
C TYR A 83 9.12 7.19 7.88
N THR A 84 10.42 7.37 8.07
CA THR A 84 11.42 7.28 6.99
C THR A 84 11.41 5.89 6.37
N TYR A 85 11.37 4.85 7.21
CA TYR A 85 11.26 3.46 6.76
C TYR A 85 10.00 3.26 5.91
N GLY A 86 8.81 3.60 6.43
CA GLY A 86 7.56 3.39 5.71
C GLY A 86 7.35 4.27 4.50
N ASN A 87 7.82 5.53 4.52
CA ASN A 87 7.62 6.46 3.42
C ASN A 87 8.26 5.96 2.12
N ASN A 88 9.39 5.25 2.22
CA ASN A 88 10.01 4.57 1.07
C ASN A 88 9.10 3.50 0.46
N PHE A 89 8.29 2.83 1.28
CA PHE A 89 7.43 1.73 0.86
C PHE A 89 5.99 2.15 0.55
N TYR A 90 5.56 3.32 1.02
CA TYR A 90 4.22 3.85 0.77
C TYR A 90 3.92 4.01 -0.72
N LEU A 91 4.87 4.56 -1.49
CA LEU A 91 4.69 4.73 -2.94
C LEU A 91 4.49 3.39 -3.64
N TYR A 92 5.31 2.40 -3.30
CA TYR A 92 5.20 1.04 -3.80
C TYR A 92 3.88 0.37 -3.40
N ALA A 93 3.49 0.49 -2.13
CA ALA A 93 2.23 -0.04 -1.62
C ALA A 93 1.01 0.55 -2.35
N ASN A 94 1.03 1.85 -2.65
CA ASN A 94 -0.05 2.49 -3.39
C ASN A 94 -0.15 1.99 -4.84
N GLN A 95 0.98 1.81 -5.52
CA GLN A 95 1.03 1.21 -6.86
C GLN A 95 0.52 -0.24 -6.86
N LEU A 96 0.99 -1.05 -5.91
CA LEU A 96 0.55 -2.43 -5.74
C LEU A 96 -0.94 -2.53 -5.45
N LYS A 97 -1.52 -1.61 -4.67
CA LYS A 97 -2.97 -1.54 -4.43
C LYS A 97 -3.75 -1.26 -5.70
N GLN A 98 -3.26 -0.34 -6.54
CA GLN A 98 -3.90 -0.06 -7.83
C GLN A 98 -3.89 -1.30 -8.74
N ILE A 99 -2.76 -2.01 -8.81
CA ILE A 99 -2.62 -3.26 -9.57
C ILE A 99 -3.55 -4.35 -9.01
N ALA A 100 -3.60 -4.51 -7.69
CA ALA A 100 -4.48 -5.47 -7.03
C ALA A 100 -5.96 -5.19 -7.31
N ASN A 101 -6.38 -3.93 -7.18
CA ASN A 101 -7.73 -3.53 -7.51
C ASN A 101 -8.06 -3.76 -8.99
N PHE A 102 -7.14 -3.46 -9.90
CA PHE A 102 -7.30 -3.74 -11.32
C PHE A 102 -7.50 -5.24 -11.57
N TYR A 103 -6.65 -6.10 -11.00
CA TYR A 103 -6.78 -7.55 -11.15
C TYR A 103 -8.11 -8.08 -10.57
N ASN A 104 -8.48 -7.62 -9.37
CA ASN A 104 -9.69 -8.08 -8.68
C ASN A 104 -10.99 -7.59 -9.37
N THR A 105 -10.95 -6.43 -10.04
CA THR A 105 -12.10 -5.89 -10.80
C THR A 105 -12.14 -6.42 -12.23
N MET A 106 -11.01 -6.80 -12.80
CA MET A 106 -10.95 -7.39 -14.14
C MET A 106 -11.78 -8.67 -14.24
N SER A 107 -11.79 -9.53 -13.21
CA SER A 107 -12.64 -10.74 -13.24
C SER A 107 -14.14 -10.45 -13.35
N THR A 108 -14.59 -9.26 -12.95
CA THR A 108 -16.01 -8.85 -13.05
C THR A 108 -16.31 -8.06 -14.33
N GLN A 109 -15.30 -7.46 -14.96
CA GLN A 109 -15.45 -6.67 -16.20
C GLN A 109 -15.23 -7.49 -17.48
N ILE A 110 -14.56 -8.65 -17.39
CA ILE A 110 -14.32 -9.53 -18.55
C ILE A 110 -15.61 -10.21 -18.99
N ILE A 111 -15.93 -10.07 -20.27
CA ILE A 111 -17.03 -10.78 -20.92
C ILE A 111 -16.57 -12.20 -21.29
N ASP A 112 -17.48 -13.18 -21.28
CA ASP A 112 -17.18 -14.60 -21.52
C ASP A 112 -16.38 -14.87 -22.81
N SER A 113 -16.64 -14.11 -23.88
CA SER A 113 -15.94 -14.21 -25.17
C SER A 113 -14.47 -13.75 -25.11
N GLN A 114 -14.09 -12.93 -24.13
CA GLN A 114 -12.72 -12.43 -23.94
C GLN A 114 -11.88 -13.34 -23.04
N LYS A 115 -12.52 -14.25 -22.27
CA LYS A 115 -11.84 -15.12 -21.31
C LYS A 115 -10.72 -15.94 -21.94
N GLY A 116 -10.96 -16.52 -23.12
CA GLY A 116 -9.95 -17.32 -23.83
C GLY A 116 -8.75 -16.51 -24.30
N MET A 117 -8.96 -15.25 -24.72
CA MET A 117 -7.90 -14.35 -25.20
C MET A 117 -7.04 -13.76 -24.09
N LEU A 118 -7.59 -13.62 -22.88
CA LEU A 118 -6.90 -13.04 -21.72
C LEU A 118 -6.25 -14.10 -20.81
N LEU A 119 -6.55 -15.39 -21.04
CA LEU A 119 -6.09 -16.48 -20.19
C LEU A 119 -4.56 -16.63 -20.19
N SER A 120 -3.89 -16.40 -21.32
CA SER A 120 -2.43 -16.45 -21.42
C SER A 120 -1.76 -15.38 -20.57
N GLU A 121 -2.26 -14.15 -20.64
CA GLU A 121 -1.71 -12.99 -19.95
C GLU A 121 -2.03 -13.03 -18.45
N ALA A 122 -3.24 -13.49 -18.09
CA ALA A 122 -3.60 -13.74 -16.69
C ALA A 122 -2.66 -14.78 -16.05
N ARG A 123 -2.31 -15.84 -16.78
CA ARG A 123 -1.33 -16.85 -16.32
C ARG A 123 0.08 -16.27 -16.19
N GLU A 124 0.53 -15.45 -17.16
CA GLU A 124 1.83 -14.76 -17.08
C GLU A 124 1.88 -13.86 -15.83
N PHE A 125 0.81 -13.12 -15.56
CA PHE A 125 0.67 -12.28 -14.38
C PHE A 125 0.70 -13.09 -13.08
N GLU A 126 -0.11 -14.15 -12.97
CA GLU A 126 -0.10 -15.02 -11.79
C GLU A 126 1.26 -15.65 -11.53
N GLN A 127 1.94 -16.12 -12.60
CA GLN A 127 3.27 -16.68 -12.49
C GLN A 127 4.24 -15.63 -11.96
N LEU A 128 4.15 -14.38 -12.43
CA LEU A 128 4.99 -13.30 -11.94
C LEU A 128 4.76 -13.02 -10.45
N VAL A 129 3.52 -13.02 -9.98
CA VAL A 129 3.18 -12.90 -8.55
C VAL A 129 3.71 -14.09 -7.74
N LYS A 130 3.59 -15.31 -8.24
CA LYS A 130 4.08 -16.54 -7.60
C LYS A 130 5.61 -16.58 -7.51
N THR A 131 6.32 -15.93 -8.45
CA THR A 131 7.80 -15.91 -8.51
C THR A 131 8.41 -14.80 -7.66
N GLN A 132 7.63 -14.05 -6.87
CA GLN A 132 8.13 -12.95 -6.02
C GLN A 132 9.02 -13.39 -4.85
N ASN A 133 9.36 -14.67 -4.72
CA ASN A 133 9.85 -15.31 -3.49
C ASN A 133 11.05 -14.60 -2.82
N ASP A 134 11.81 -13.78 -3.54
CA ASP A 134 12.96 -13.03 -3.01
C ASP A 134 12.77 -11.49 -2.98
N VAL A 135 11.60 -10.98 -3.35
CA VAL A 135 11.29 -9.55 -3.34
C VAL A 135 10.59 -9.21 -2.02
N LEU A 136 11.39 -8.75 -1.07
CA LEU A 136 10.95 -8.30 0.25
C LEU A 136 10.91 -6.77 0.30
N TRP A 137 10.12 -6.24 1.25
CA TRP A 137 10.13 -4.81 1.58
C TRP A 137 11.51 -4.29 2.00
N ASP A 138 12.52 -5.13 2.20
CA ASP A 138 13.89 -4.71 2.54
C ASP A 138 14.66 -4.03 1.39
N LYS A 139 14.39 -4.37 0.12
CA LYS A 139 15.24 -4.00 -1.04
C LYS A 139 14.51 -3.09 -2.05
N PRO A 140 14.68 -1.75 -1.98
CA PRO A 140 13.96 -0.80 -2.84
C PRO A 140 14.13 -1.02 -4.35
N GLU A 141 15.35 -1.37 -4.79
CA GLU A 141 15.64 -1.63 -6.21
C GLU A 141 14.89 -2.87 -6.72
N SER A 142 14.91 -3.95 -5.94
CA SER A 142 14.18 -5.18 -6.27
C SER A 142 12.67 -4.96 -6.28
N CYS A 143 12.14 -4.20 -5.32
CA CYS A 143 10.73 -3.78 -5.29
C CYS A 143 10.34 -3.00 -6.55
N THR A 144 11.16 -2.02 -6.94
CA THR A 144 10.92 -1.19 -8.12
C THR A 144 10.89 -2.02 -9.41
N LEU A 145 11.88 -2.90 -9.58
CA LEU A 145 11.94 -3.77 -10.76
C LEU A 145 10.76 -4.73 -10.83
N PHE A 146 10.35 -5.28 -9.69
CA PHE A 146 9.19 -6.18 -9.61
C PHE A 146 7.89 -5.45 -9.92
N ILE A 147 7.66 -4.29 -9.33
CA ILE A 147 6.46 -3.46 -9.58
C ILE A 147 6.40 -3.04 -11.04
N ASN A 148 7.51 -2.61 -11.63
CA ASN A 148 7.55 -2.26 -13.06
C ASN A 148 7.20 -3.44 -13.97
N LYS A 149 7.63 -4.67 -13.62
CA LYS A 149 7.23 -5.88 -14.35
C LYS A 149 5.73 -6.15 -14.21
N LEU A 150 5.17 -5.99 -13.00
CA LEU A 150 3.73 -6.15 -12.76
C LEU A 150 2.90 -5.11 -13.51
N ILE A 151 3.32 -3.84 -13.52
CA ILE A 151 2.65 -2.78 -14.27
C ILE A 151 2.59 -3.16 -15.75
N LYS A 152 3.72 -3.52 -16.36
CA LYS A 152 3.77 -3.94 -17.76
C LYS A 152 2.88 -5.15 -18.05
N ALA A 153 2.85 -6.13 -17.14
CA ALA A 153 1.96 -7.28 -17.28
C ALA A 153 0.48 -6.86 -17.19
N SER A 154 0.12 -5.96 -16.28
CA SER A 154 -1.25 -5.43 -16.15
C SER A 154 -1.69 -4.58 -17.35
N GLU A 155 -0.78 -3.81 -17.94
CA GLU A 155 -1.03 -3.01 -19.15
C GLU A 155 -1.30 -3.91 -20.37
N LYS A 156 -0.53 -4.99 -20.56
CA LYS A 156 -0.77 -5.97 -21.63
C LYS A 156 -2.19 -6.54 -21.56
N VAL A 157 -2.62 -6.86 -20.34
CA VAL A 157 -3.96 -7.38 -20.06
C VAL A 157 -5.02 -6.31 -20.38
N SER A 158 -4.81 -5.07 -19.95
CA SER A 158 -5.72 -3.95 -20.21
C SER A 158 -5.89 -3.65 -21.71
N LEU A 159 -4.79 -3.55 -22.47
CA LEU A 159 -4.79 -3.25 -23.90
C LEU A 159 -5.59 -4.28 -24.72
N LYS A 160 -5.51 -5.56 -24.33
CA LYS A 160 -6.28 -6.62 -25.00
C LYS A 160 -7.77 -6.53 -24.70
N THR A 161 -8.15 -6.14 -23.49
CA THR A 161 -9.54 -5.92 -23.11
C THR A 161 -10.15 -4.72 -23.84
N THR A 162 -9.43 -3.59 -23.95
CA THR A 162 -9.93 -2.36 -24.61
C THR A 162 -9.98 -2.46 -26.13
N ASN A 163 -8.99 -3.09 -26.77
CA ASN A 163 -9.01 -3.25 -28.24
C ASN A 163 -10.22 -4.08 -28.69
N PHE A 164 -10.64 -5.08 -27.90
CA PHE A 164 -11.83 -5.87 -28.22
C PHE A 164 -13.12 -5.04 -28.24
N PHE A 165 -13.28 -4.09 -27.32
CA PHE A 165 -14.42 -3.17 -27.33
C PHE A 165 -14.45 -2.28 -28.58
N PHE A 166 -13.28 -1.93 -29.11
CA PHE A 166 -13.14 -1.09 -30.29
C PHE A 166 -13.47 -1.81 -31.61
N PHE A 167 -13.27 -3.13 -31.68
CA PHE A 167 -13.57 -3.93 -32.88
C PHE A 167 -15.03 -4.42 -32.93
N HIS A 168 -15.87 -4.06 -31.96
CA HIS A 168 -17.29 -4.45 -31.89
C HIS A 168 -18.27 -3.27 -32.03
N PHE A 169 -17.77 -2.09 -32.40
CA PHE A 169 -18.54 -0.93 -32.88
C PHE A 169 -18.05 -0.55 -34.28
#